data_AF-A0A0R3VUD6-F1
#
_entry.id   AF-A0A0R3VUD6-F1
#
_cell.length_a   1.000
_cell.length_b   1.000
_cell.length_c   1.000
_cell.angle_alpha   90.00
_cell.angle_beta   90.00
_cell.angle_gamma   90.00
#
_symmetry.space_group_name_H-M   'P 1'
#
loop_
_entity.id
_entity.type
_entity.pdbx_description
1 polymer ?
#
loop_
_entity_poly.entity_id
_entity_poly.type
_entity_poly.pdbx_seq_one_letter_code
_entity_poly.pdbx_strand_id
1 'polypeptide(L)'
;MASYVPNSRKPLENLQQEMDYSRGRPLNPNLDISLPTYVIENAIIRAIAHDNFPYVTDYIRKCPTNITRYIYHEVYTSQKPMQKTITICPPLYHAIRENALGCIRVLMQHGAMAFQPSYVLHWGAFQDGEPTIEIIEKPNVAWLADLILGKEIEFSSRVLKQMKMANVDFGMPVEIRVQRLQQPTPNSTKTIQYSDAWECIEKAIEKSCQREELANFKAILKKLHSAYNTDKLESLYAKMKETRHKKPLAGQPE
;
A
#
# COMPACT_ATOMS: atom_id res chain seq x y z
N MET A 1 35.24 -10.73 -15.85
CA MET A 1 35.51 -9.28 -15.71
C MET A 1 34.49 -8.69 -14.76
N ALA A 2 34.86 -8.53 -13.49
CA ALA A 2 34.20 -7.60 -12.57
C ALA A 2 34.57 -6.17 -13.02
N SER A 3 33.82 -5.10 -12.83
CA SER A 3 32.59 -4.82 -12.10
C SER A 3 32.26 -3.36 -12.44
N TYR A 4 31.10 -3.08 -13.02
CA TYR A 4 30.56 -1.72 -12.98
C TYR A 4 29.36 -1.74 -12.04
N VAL A 5 29.62 -1.46 -10.76
CA VAL A 5 28.58 -1.09 -9.80
C VAL A 5 28.53 0.43 -9.85
N PRO A 6 27.47 1.05 -10.39
CA PRO A 6 27.31 2.49 -10.30
C PRO A 6 27.32 2.88 -8.82
N ASN A 7 28.37 3.61 -8.46
CA ASN A 7 28.64 4.09 -7.12
C ASN A 7 27.67 5.23 -6.82
N SER A 8 26.41 4.93 -6.48
CA SER A 8 25.52 5.91 -5.84
C SER A 8 25.77 5.87 -4.34
N ARG A 9 26.96 6.30 -3.91
CA ARG A 9 27.21 6.71 -2.52
C ARG A 9 26.46 8.02 -2.26
N LYS A 10 25.13 7.98 -2.31
CA LYS A 10 24.39 8.77 -1.32
C LYS A 10 24.69 8.05 0.00
N PRO A 11 25.20 8.73 1.03
CA PRO A 11 25.25 8.10 2.34
C PRO A 11 23.85 7.55 2.60
N LEU A 12 23.76 6.27 2.97
CA LEU A 12 22.56 5.76 3.63
C LEU A 12 22.49 6.56 4.92
N GLU A 13 21.91 7.76 4.85
CA GLU A 13 21.56 8.53 6.02
C GLU A 13 20.74 7.58 6.87
N ASN A 14 21.23 7.32 8.07
CA ASN A 14 20.60 6.34 8.93
C ASN A 14 19.25 6.95 9.33
N LEU A 15 18.18 6.49 8.69
CA LEU A 15 16.82 6.98 8.94
C LEU A 15 16.52 7.04 10.44
N GLN A 16 17.02 6.09 11.22
CA GLN A 16 16.87 6.09 12.66
C GLN A 16 17.56 7.30 13.31
N GLN A 17 18.80 7.62 12.91
CA GLN A 17 19.53 8.79 13.40
C GLN A 17 18.84 10.10 13.00
N GLU A 18 18.32 10.19 11.78
CA GLU A 18 17.55 11.37 11.34
C GLU A 18 16.27 11.53 12.17
N MET A 19 15.54 10.45 12.38
CA MET A 19 14.33 10.47 13.20
C MET A 19 14.63 10.82 14.65
N ASP A 20 15.73 10.31 15.21
CA ASP A 20 16.18 10.62 16.57
C ASP A 20 16.59 12.09 16.70
N TYR A 21 17.28 12.62 15.69
CA TYR A 21 17.58 14.04 15.58
C TYR A 21 16.30 14.87 15.52
N SER A 22 15.42 14.65 14.54
CA SER A 22 14.16 15.40 14.40
C SER A 22 13.23 15.28 15.61
N ARG A 23 13.33 14.19 16.38
CA ARG A 23 12.56 14.00 17.62
C ARG A 23 13.10 14.83 18.78
N GLY A 24 14.41 15.05 18.86
CA GLY A 24 15.06 15.86 19.91
C GLY A 24 14.97 15.30 21.34
N ARG A 25 14.46 14.07 21.49
CA ARG A 25 14.35 13.35 22.76
C ARG A 25 14.40 11.84 22.52
N PRO A 26 14.65 11.03 23.56
CA PRO A 26 14.53 9.57 23.47
C PRO A 26 13.14 9.13 22.97
N LEU A 27 13.11 8.00 22.26
CA LEU A 27 11.88 7.35 21.81
C LEU A 27 11.00 6.96 23.01
N ASN A 28 9.74 7.38 22.98
CA ASN A 28 8.72 6.98 23.94
C ASN A 28 7.80 5.94 23.27
N PRO A 29 7.87 4.65 23.65
CA PRO A 29 7.12 3.59 22.98
C PRO A 29 5.60 3.74 23.10
N ASN A 30 5.11 4.50 24.09
CA ASN A 30 3.67 4.70 24.30
C ASN A 30 3.10 5.85 23.45
N LEU A 31 3.96 6.73 22.92
CA LEU A 31 3.55 7.93 22.20
C LEU A 31 4.04 7.94 20.75
N ASP A 32 5.26 7.45 20.52
CA ASP A 32 5.94 7.57 19.24
C ASP A 32 5.66 6.36 18.35
N ILE A 33 5.74 6.58 17.04
CA ILE A 33 5.75 5.50 16.07
C ILE A 33 7.19 4.96 16.01
N SER A 34 7.34 3.69 16.36
CA SER A 34 8.61 2.97 16.23
C SER A 34 8.61 2.22 14.91
N LEU A 35 9.70 2.34 14.15
CA LEU A 35 9.85 1.59 12.91
C LEU A 35 10.27 0.15 13.20
N PRO A 36 9.72 -0.84 12.47
CA PRO A 36 10.13 -2.22 12.62
C PRO A 36 11.54 -2.45 12.05
N THR A 37 12.15 -3.59 12.37
CA THR A 37 13.36 -4.01 11.66
C THR A 37 13.04 -4.24 10.19
N TYR A 38 13.79 -3.60 9.29
CA TYR A 38 13.57 -3.64 7.85
C TYR A 38 14.84 -4.03 7.09
N VAL A 39 14.67 -4.40 5.82
CA VAL A 39 15.77 -4.66 4.90
C VAL A 39 15.67 -3.85 3.62
N ILE A 40 16.79 -3.68 2.92
CA ILE A 40 16.83 -3.06 1.61
C ILE A 40 16.93 -4.18 0.57
N GLU A 41 15.81 -4.47 -0.09
CA GLU A 41 15.74 -5.56 -1.07
C GLU A 41 14.97 -5.14 -2.33
N ASN A 42 15.65 -4.39 -3.20
CA ASN A 42 15.02 -3.83 -4.40
C ASN A 42 14.59 -4.88 -5.43
N ALA A 43 15.13 -6.11 -5.37
CA ALA A 43 14.78 -7.18 -6.30
C ALA A 43 13.31 -7.62 -6.16
N ILE A 44 12.84 -7.79 -4.92
CA ILE A 44 11.44 -8.19 -4.67
C ILE A 44 10.47 -7.05 -5.01
N ILE A 45 10.82 -5.80 -4.73
CA ILE A 45 10.01 -4.63 -5.12
C ILE A 45 9.86 -4.57 -6.63
N ARG A 46 10.96 -4.72 -7.39
CA ARG A 46 10.91 -4.75 -8.85
C ARG A 46 10.12 -5.95 -9.38
N ALA A 47 10.26 -7.13 -8.77
CA ALA A 47 9.47 -8.30 -9.18
C ALA A 47 7.97 -8.05 -9.01
N ILE A 48 7.57 -7.45 -7.88
CA ILE A 48 6.17 -7.07 -7.62
C ILE A 48 5.68 -6.02 -8.63
N ALA A 49 6.47 -4.99 -8.92
CA ALA A 49 6.09 -3.95 -9.89
C ALA A 49 5.82 -4.49 -11.30
N HIS A 50 6.42 -5.64 -11.68
CA HIS A 50 6.17 -6.32 -12.95
C HIS A 50 5.15 -7.47 -12.85
N ASP A 51 4.46 -7.60 -11.71
CA ASP A 51 3.59 -8.72 -11.35
C ASP A 51 4.24 -10.11 -11.58
N ASN A 52 5.55 -10.21 -11.35
CA ASN A 52 6.32 -11.46 -11.47
C ASN A 52 6.09 -12.37 -10.26
N PHE A 53 4.87 -12.90 -10.17
CA PHE A 53 4.47 -13.79 -9.08
C PHE A 53 5.29 -15.09 -8.97
N PRO A 54 5.88 -15.67 -10.05
CA PRO A 54 6.80 -16.80 -9.90
C PRO A 54 8.02 -16.46 -9.05
N TYR A 55 8.63 -15.28 -9.27
CA TYR A 55 9.74 -14.81 -8.44
C TYR A 55 9.31 -14.63 -6.98
N VAL A 56 8.14 -14.02 -6.74
CA VAL A 56 7.59 -13.85 -5.38
C VAL A 56 7.36 -15.20 -4.69
N THR A 57 6.84 -16.18 -5.43
CA THR A 57 6.61 -17.54 -4.92
C THR A 57 7.93 -18.19 -4.49
N ASP A 58 8.95 -18.15 -5.35
CA ASP A 58 10.27 -18.69 -5.03
C ASP A 58 10.94 -17.95 -3.88
N TYR A 59 10.76 -16.63 -3.80
CA TYR A 59 11.28 -15.79 -2.73
C TYR A 59 10.69 -16.18 -1.35
N ILE A 60 9.39 -16.48 -1.29
CA ILE A 60 8.73 -16.98 -0.07
C ILE A 60 9.13 -18.43 0.22
N ARG A 61 9.20 -19.29 -0.80
CA ARG A 61 9.58 -20.70 -0.64
C ARG A 61 10.97 -20.87 -0.05
N LYS A 62 11.92 -20.02 -0.45
CA LYS A 62 13.29 -20.02 0.09
C LYS A 62 13.33 -19.62 1.57
N CYS A 63 12.45 -18.72 1.99
CA CYS A 63 12.38 -18.25 3.38
C CYS A 63 10.96 -17.77 3.69
N PRO A 64 10.10 -18.61 4.32
CA PRO A 64 8.70 -18.28 4.53
C PRO A 64 8.45 -16.99 5.33
N THR A 65 9.37 -16.62 6.23
CA THR A 65 9.29 -15.36 7.00
C THR A 65 9.39 -14.11 6.13
N ASN A 66 9.79 -14.24 4.87
CA ASN A 66 9.78 -13.14 3.92
C ASN A 66 8.37 -12.57 3.66
N ILE A 67 7.32 -13.34 3.95
CA ILE A 67 5.93 -12.92 3.74
C ILE A 67 5.53 -11.71 4.61
N THR A 68 6.11 -11.58 5.80
CA THR A 68 5.85 -10.48 6.75
C THR A 68 7.04 -9.53 6.90
N ARG A 69 8.12 -9.72 6.13
CA ARG A 69 9.34 -8.91 6.25
C ARG A 69 9.10 -7.47 5.80
N TYR A 70 9.56 -6.50 6.60
CA TYR A 70 9.53 -5.10 6.21
C TYR A 70 10.64 -4.77 5.23
N ILE A 71 10.28 -4.14 4.12
CA ILE A 71 11.20 -3.74 3.06
C ILE A 71 11.21 -2.21 2.99
N TYR A 72 12.42 -1.66 3.03
CA TYR A 72 12.69 -0.24 2.83
C TYR A 72 12.69 0.08 1.34
N HIS A 73 11.96 1.13 0.97
CA HIS A 73 11.94 1.69 -0.37
C HIS A 73 11.82 3.21 -0.32
N GLU A 74 12.75 3.90 -0.97
CA GLU A 74 12.86 5.37 -0.98
C GLU A 74 12.64 5.92 -2.39
N VAL A 75 11.82 6.96 -2.49
CA VAL A 75 11.55 7.69 -3.72
C VAL A 75 11.77 9.19 -3.50
N TYR A 76 12.65 9.79 -4.29
CA TYR A 76 12.87 11.24 -4.28
C TYR A 76 11.75 11.95 -5.03
N THR A 77 11.04 12.85 -4.36
CA THR A 77 9.98 13.67 -4.95
C THR A 77 10.48 15.04 -5.41
N SER A 78 11.53 15.57 -4.76
CA SER A 78 12.24 16.77 -5.21
C SER A 78 13.70 16.73 -4.76
N GLN A 79 14.61 17.28 -5.57
CA GLN A 79 16.03 17.40 -5.21
C GLN A 79 16.36 18.76 -4.57
N LYS A 80 15.56 19.80 -4.82
CA LYS A 80 15.77 21.16 -4.32
C LYS A 80 14.41 21.88 -4.14
N PRO A 81 13.92 22.09 -2.90
CA PRO A 81 14.42 21.47 -1.66
C PRO A 81 14.37 19.93 -1.72
N MET A 82 15.24 19.27 -0.95
CA MET A 82 15.23 17.80 -0.89
C MET A 82 13.92 17.34 -0.25
N GLN A 83 13.17 16.52 -0.97
CA GLN A 83 11.96 15.86 -0.49
C GLN A 83 12.02 14.39 -0.92
N LYS A 84 11.79 13.50 0.04
CA LYS A 84 11.80 12.05 -0.18
C LYS A 84 10.58 11.43 0.51
N THR A 85 10.02 10.40 -0.11
CA THR A 85 9.06 9.50 0.53
C THR A 85 9.75 8.18 0.78
N ILE A 86 9.78 7.76 2.03
CA ILE A 86 10.32 6.46 2.43
C ILE A 86 9.15 5.57 2.84
N THR A 87 9.14 4.34 2.34
CA THR A 87 8.15 3.33 2.69
C THR A 87 8.86 2.15 3.34
N ILE A 88 8.38 1.73 4.50
CA ILE A 88 8.85 0.55 5.21
C ILE A 88 7.63 -0.35 5.41
N CYS A 89 7.48 -1.33 4.52
CA CYS A 89 6.22 -2.05 4.38
C CYS A 89 6.45 -3.53 4.05
N PRO A 90 5.49 -4.42 4.36
CA PRO A 90 5.53 -5.80 3.91
C PRO A 90 5.31 -5.91 2.39
N PRO A 91 5.65 -7.05 1.76
CA PRO A 91 5.47 -7.26 0.32
C PRO A 91 4.03 -7.00 -0.16
N LEU A 92 3.03 -7.30 0.67
CA LEU A 92 1.62 -7.11 0.31
C LEU A 92 1.27 -5.64 0.05
N TYR A 93 1.85 -4.70 0.78
CA TYR A 93 1.67 -3.27 0.53
C TYR A 93 2.12 -2.90 -0.89
N HIS A 94 3.33 -3.33 -1.27
CA HIS A 94 3.86 -3.09 -2.60
C HIS A 94 2.96 -3.71 -3.67
N ALA A 95 2.46 -4.93 -3.45
CA ALA A 95 1.60 -5.59 -4.41
C ALA A 95 0.24 -4.87 -4.61
N ILE A 96 -0.34 -4.34 -3.53
CA ILE A 96 -1.55 -3.50 -3.60
C ILE A 96 -1.27 -2.20 -4.35
N ARG A 97 -0.19 -1.50 -4.01
CA ARG A 97 0.19 -0.22 -4.64
C ARG A 97 0.50 -0.35 -6.12
N GLU A 98 1.22 -1.40 -6.50
CA GLU A 98 1.60 -1.69 -7.89
C GLU A 98 0.49 -2.37 -8.70
N ASN A 99 -0.66 -2.68 -8.08
CA ASN A 99 -1.77 -3.42 -8.73
C ASN A 99 -1.34 -4.79 -9.28
N ALA A 100 -0.42 -5.46 -8.59
CA ALA A 100 0.17 -6.73 -8.99
C ALA A 100 -0.73 -7.90 -8.53
N LEU A 101 -1.81 -8.16 -9.27
CA LEU A 101 -2.84 -9.13 -8.86
C LEU A 101 -2.28 -10.55 -8.67
N GLY A 102 -1.36 -11.00 -9.53
CA GLY A 102 -0.69 -12.28 -9.39
C GLY A 102 0.10 -12.37 -8.08
N CYS A 103 0.83 -11.30 -7.76
CA CYS A 103 1.58 -11.18 -6.51
C CYS A 103 0.67 -11.10 -5.28
N ILE A 104 -0.42 -10.30 -5.33
CA ILE A 104 -1.42 -10.22 -4.24
C ILE A 104 -1.97 -11.62 -3.94
N ARG A 105 -2.38 -12.37 -4.98
CA ARG A 105 -2.88 -13.74 -4.83
C ARG A 105 -1.85 -14.63 -4.15
N VAL A 106 -0.63 -14.69 -4.66
CA VAL A 106 0.43 -15.55 -4.10
C VAL A 106 0.72 -15.17 -2.64
N LEU A 107 0.84 -13.88 -2.35
CA LEU A 107 1.11 -13.38 -1.00
C LEU A 107 -0.02 -13.79 -0.03
N MET A 108 -1.28 -13.57 -0.40
CA MET A 108 -2.43 -13.94 0.42
C MET A 108 -2.52 -15.45 0.64
N GLN A 109 -2.27 -16.26 -0.41
CA GLN A 109 -2.25 -17.72 -0.31
C GLN A 109 -1.16 -18.25 0.64
N HIS A 110 -0.06 -17.50 0.80
CA HIS A 110 1.04 -17.84 1.70
C HIS A 110 0.94 -17.14 3.07
N GLY A 111 -0.21 -16.53 3.39
CA GLY A 111 -0.49 -15.98 4.72
C GLY A 111 -0.02 -14.54 4.95
N ALA A 112 0.15 -13.74 3.89
CA ALA A 112 0.34 -12.30 4.06
C ALA A 112 -0.85 -11.68 4.79
N MET A 113 -0.58 -10.89 5.83
CA MET A 113 -1.61 -10.31 6.67
C MET A 113 -2.09 -8.95 6.13
N ALA A 114 -3.39 -8.85 5.84
CA ALA A 114 -4.01 -7.59 5.42
C ALA A 114 -3.95 -6.49 6.50
N PHE A 115 -3.88 -6.88 7.78
CA PHE A 115 -3.80 -5.96 8.91
C PHE A 115 -2.38 -5.68 9.40
N GLN A 116 -1.35 -6.26 8.76
CA GLN A 116 0.03 -5.90 9.08
C GLN A 116 0.25 -4.40 8.78
N PRO A 117 0.83 -3.62 9.70
CA PRO A 117 1.05 -2.20 9.50
C PRO A 117 2.10 -1.94 8.42
N SER A 118 1.94 -0.81 7.74
CA SER A 118 2.87 -0.22 6.78
C SER A 118 3.21 1.18 7.24
N TYR A 119 4.46 1.60 7.02
CA TYR A 119 4.98 2.89 7.46
C TYR A 119 5.37 3.73 6.25
N VAL A 120 4.76 4.90 6.11
CA VAL A 120 5.10 5.88 5.08
C VAL A 120 5.63 7.14 5.75
N LEU A 121 6.84 7.52 5.38
CA LEU A 121 7.52 8.69 5.90
C LEU A 121 7.63 9.73 4.79
N HIS A 122 7.00 10.87 5.00
CA HIS A 122 7.19 12.05 4.18
C HIS A 122 8.28 12.90 4.83
N TRP A 123 9.38 13.04 4.11
CA TRP A 123 10.55 13.77 4.55
C TRP A 123 10.72 15.01 3.69
N GLY A 124 10.84 16.17 4.35
CA GLY A 124 11.13 17.44 3.68
C GLY A 124 12.17 18.23 4.45
N ALA A 125 13.25 18.60 3.76
CA ALA A 125 14.17 19.65 4.21
C ALA A 125 13.67 21.00 3.67
N PHE A 126 13.52 22.00 4.52
CA PHE A 126 13.24 23.36 4.06
C PHE A 126 14.55 24.11 3.78
N GLN A 127 14.53 25.09 2.87
CA GLN A 127 15.74 25.85 2.49
C GLN A 127 16.37 26.62 3.67
N ASP A 128 15.58 26.93 4.71
CA ASP A 128 15.99 27.70 5.90
C ASP A 128 15.51 27.10 7.23
N GLY A 129 15.19 25.80 7.30
CA GLY A 129 14.59 25.18 8.49
C GLY A 129 14.95 23.72 8.72
N GLU A 130 14.78 23.29 9.97
CA GLU A 130 15.01 21.90 10.41
C GLU A 130 14.14 20.89 9.63
N PRO A 131 14.65 19.67 9.41
CA PRO A 131 13.93 18.64 8.66
C PRO A 131 12.63 18.27 9.36
N THR A 132 11.54 18.25 8.59
CA THR A 132 10.25 17.73 9.05
C THR A 132 10.05 16.32 8.53
N ILE A 133 9.73 15.41 9.45
CA ILE A 133 9.38 14.02 9.13
C ILE A 133 7.95 13.78 9.57
N GLU A 134 7.06 13.48 8.63
CA GLU A 134 5.71 12.99 8.92
C GLU A 134 5.65 11.48 8.68
N ILE A 135 5.30 10.73 9.70
CA ILE A 135 5.22 9.27 9.70
C ILE A 135 3.76 8.87 9.77
N ILE A 136 3.33 8.02 8.84
CA ILE A 136 1.98 7.46 8.80
C ILE A 136 2.10 5.94 8.96
N GLU A 137 1.57 5.43 10.06
CA GLU A 137 1.40 4.00 10.33
C GLU A 137 -0.07 3.62 10.06
N LYS A 138 -0.30 2.73 9.10
CA LYS A 138 -1.62 2.16 8.84
C LYS A 138 -1.56 0.75 8.24
N PRO A 139 -2.56 -0.12 8.49
CA PRO A 139 -2.56 -1.48 7.96
C PRO A 139 -2.67 -1.54 6.43
N ASN A 140 -2.24 -2.66 5.83
CA ASN A 140 -2.30 -2.88 4.38
C ASN A 140 -3.71 -2.68 3.79
N VAL A 141 -4.75 -3.09 4.53
CA VAL A 141 -6.15 -2.95 4.12
C VAL A 141 -6.57 -1.48 3.91
N ALA A 142 -5.98 -0.54 4.65
CA ALA A 142 -6.28 0.89 4.54
C ALA A 142 -5.73 1.52 3.24
N TRP A 143 -4.89 0.80 2.48
CA TRP A 143 -4.40 1.23 1.18
C TRP A 143 -5.33 0.85 0.02
N LEU A 144 -6.37 0.07 0.28
CA LEU A 144 -7.40 -0.22 -0.72
C LEU A 144 -8.15 1.02 -1.17
N ALA A 145 -8.17 2.09 -0.38
CA ALA A 145 -8.73 3.38 -0.79
C ALA A 145 -8.02 3.92 -2.04
N ASP A 146 -6.69 3.91 -2.07
CA ASP A 146 -5.89 4.35 -3.23
C ASP A 146 -6.21 3.48 -4.47
N LEU A 147 -6.36 2.17 -4.25
CA LEU A 147 -6.71 1.22 -5.30
C LEU A 147 -8.10 1.51 -5.87
N ILE A 148 -9.10 1.80 -5.02
CA ILE A 148 -10.46 2.13 -5.45
C ILE A 148 -10.50 3.48 -6.18
N LEU A 149 -9.72 4.46 -5.74
CA LEU A 149 -9.62 5.78 -6.39
C LEU A 149 -8.93 5.68 -7.76
N GLY A 150 -7.90 4.84 -7.87
CA GLY A 150 -7.07 4.74 -9.07
C GLY A 150 -7.53 3.72 -10.11
N LYS A 151 -8.56 2.91 -9.85
CA LYS A 151 -8.93 1.76 -10.70
C LYS A 151 -10.43 1.56 -10.85
N GLU A 152 -10.77 0.83 -11.92
CA GLU A 152 -12.12 0.35 -12.17
C GLU A 152 -12.57 -0.65 -11.10
N ILE A 153 -13.89 -0.68 -10.85
CA ILE A 153 -14.57 -1.61 -9.93
C ILE A 153 -14.15 -3.08 -10.17
N GLU A 154 -13.78 -3.43 -11.39
CA GLU A 154 -13.34 -4.76 -11.79
C GLU A 154 -12.09 -5.22 -11.00
N PHE A 155 -11.05 -4.39 -11.00
CA PHE A 155 -9.78 -4.73 -10.36
C PHE A 155 -9.92 -4.81 -8.84
N SER A 156 -10.61 -3.83 -8.25
CA SER A 156 -10.96 -3.81 -6.82
C SER A 156 -11.72 -5.07 -6.41
N SER A 157 -12.65 -5.53 -7.23
CA SER A 157 -13.41 -6.76 -6.99
C SER A 157 -12.52 -8.01 -7.00
N ARG A 158 -11.53 -8.08 -7.89
CA ARG A 158 -10.59 -9.21 -7.97
C ARG A 158 -9.66 -9.25 -6.74
N VAL A 159 -9.17 -8.10 -6.28
CA VAL A 159 -8.34 -8.00 -5.07
C VAL A 159 -9.14 -8.36 -3.82
N LEU A 160 -10.35 -7.80 -3.68
CA LEU A 160 -11.26 -8.13 -2.57
C LEU A 160 -11.62 -9.62 -2.55
N LYS A 161 -11.75 -10.27 -3.72
CA LYS A 161 -11.95 -11.73 -3.76
C LYS A 161 -10.75 -12.47 -3.18
N GLN A 162 -9.52 -12.06 -3.46
CA GLN A 162 -8.33 -12.70 -2.86
C GLN A 162 -8.33 -12.53 -1.33
N MET A 163 -8.70 -11.35 -0.84
CA MET A 163 -8.83 -11.09 0.61
C MET A 163 -9.92 -11.95 1.24
N LYS A 164 -11.06 -12.10 0.57
CA LYS A 164 -12.13 -12.97 1.05
C LYS A 164 -11.71 -14.43 1.10
N MET A 165 -11.04 -14.93 0.05
CA MET A 165 -10.50 -16.29 0.01
C MET A 165 -9.44 -16.54 1.11
N ALA A 166 -8.74 -15.50 1.55
CA ALA A 166 -7.81 -15.54 2.67
C ALA A 166 -8.48 -15.29 4.03
N ASN A 167 -9.82 -15.27 4.11
CA ASN A 167 -10.61 -15.02 5.31
C ASN A 167 -10.26 -13.70 6.02
N VAL A 168 -9.96 -12.65 5.28
CA VAL A 168 -9.74 -11.32 5.86
C VAL A 168 -11.05 -10.78 6.42
N ASP A 169 -11.09 -10.54 7.72
CA ASP A 169 -12.23 -9.94 8.40
C ASP A 169 -12.18 -8.42 8.33
N PHE A 170 -13.00 -7.82 7.45
CA PHE A 170 -13.10 -6.37 7.33
C PHE A 170 -13.87 -5.72 8.49
N GLY A 171 -14.56 -6.50 9.33
CA GLY A 171 -15.24 -6.02 10.54
C GLY A 171 -14.30 -5.71 11.71
N MET A 172 -12.99 -5.98 11.56
CA MET A 172 -12.00 -5.65 12.57
C MET A 172 -11.73 -4.14 12.64
N PRO A 173 -11.64 -3.56 13.85
CA PRO A 173 -11.25 -2.16 14.03
C PRO A 173 -9.89 -1.85 13.40
N VAL A 174 -9.76 -0.64 12.87
CA VAL A 174 -8.53 -0.15 12.24
C VAL A 174 -8.03 1.07 12.98
N GLU A 175 -6.74 1.06 13.33
CA GLU A 175 -6.04 2.21 13.87
C GLU A 175 -5.06 2.78 12.83
N ILE A 176 -5.07 4.11 12.68
CA ILE A 176 -4.09 4.87 11.92
C ILE A 176 -3.40 5.83 12.87
N ARG A 177 -2.06 5.83 12.87
CA ARG A 177 -1.27 6.78 13.63
C ARG A 177 -0.51 7.69 12.68
N VAL A 178 -0.53 8.98 12.96
CA VAL A 178 0.22 10.00 12.23
C VAL A 178 1.09 10.73 13.22
N GLN A 179 2.40 10.70 13.03
CA GLN A 179 3.36 11.40 13.87
C GLN A 179 4.14 12.43 13.06
N ARG A 180 4.22 13.66 13.56
CA ARG A 180 5.11 14.69 13.00
C ARG A 180 6.29 14.92 13.94
N LEU A 181 7.49 14.79 13.39
CA LEU A 181 8.78 15.08 14.04
C LEU A 181 9.37 16.33 13.40
N GLN A 182 9.64 17.35 14.22
CA GLN A 182 10.26 18.59 13.77
C GLN A 182 10.85 19.32 14.97
N GLN A 183 12.12 19.68 14.95
CA GLN A 183 12.68 20.59 15.95
C GLN A 183 12.47 22.06 15.54
N PRO A 184 12.31 23.00 16.50
CA PRO A 184 12.11 22.79 17.95
C PRO A 184 10.64 22.52 18.33
N THR A 185 9.76 22.38 17.34
CA THR A 185 8.31 22.21 17.53
C THR A 185 7.99 20.95 18.35
N PRO A 186 6.96 20.97 19.22
CA PRO A 186 6.55 19.75 19.90
C PRO A 186 6.14 18.66 18.90
N ASN A 187 6.73 17.47 19.04
CA ASN A 187 6.29 16.30 18.29
C ASN A 187 4.82 16.01 18.63
N SER A 188 4.00 15.77 17.60
CA SER A 188 2.59 15.41 17.78
C SER A 188 2.34 14.04 17.19
N THR A 189 1.65 13.19 17.95
CA THR A 189 1.12 11.92 17.45
C THR A 189 -0.39 11.99 17.53
N LYS A 190 -1.06 11.76 16.40
CA LYS A 190 -2.51 11.64 16.30
C LYS A 190 -2.86 10.19 16.01
N THR A 191 -3.69 9.60 16.87
CA THR A 191 -4.30 8.29 16.63
C THR A 191 -5.73 8.50 16.15
N ILE A 192 -6.10 7.79 15.08
CA ILE A 192 -7.44 7.78 14.52
C ILE A 192 -7.90 6.33 14.55
N GLN A 193 -9.02 6.07 15.21
CA GLN A 193 -9.64 4.76 15.29
C GLN A 193 -10.90 4.74 14.43
N TYR A 194 -11.03 3.68 13.65
CA TYR A 194 -12.21 3.37 12.85
C TYR A 194 -12.84 2.10 13.40
N SER A 195 -14.17 2.04 13.38
CA SER A 195 -14.94 0.88 13.85
C SER A 195 -14.60 -0.37 13.06
N ASP A 196 -14.36 -0.23 11.76
CA ASP A 196 -14.00 -1.32 10.87
C ASP A 196 -13.14 -0.86 9.67
N ALA A 197 -12.68 -1.81 8.85
CA ALA A 197 -11.86 -1.52 7.69
C ALA A 197 -12.64 -0.81 6.57
N TRP A 198 -13.96 -1.01 6.46
CA TRP A 198 -14.80 -0.34 5.47
C TRP A 198 -14.93 1.15 5.76
N GLU A 199 -15.19 1.51 7.02
CA GLU A 199 -15.22 2.89 7.49
C GLU A 199 -13.87 3.58 7.24
N CYS A 200 -12.77 2.89 7.57
CA CYS A 200 -11.42 3.39 7.30
C CYS A 200 -11.22 3.72 5.81
N ILE A 201 -11.63 2.83 4.91
CA ILE A 201 -11.52 3.01 3.46
C ILE A 201 -12.42 4.15 2.99
N GLU A 202 -13.67 4.23 3.47
CA GLU A 202 -14.61 5.31 3.13
C GLU A 202 -14.04 6.68 3.51
N LYS A 203 -13.53 6.81 4.73
CA LYS A 203 -12.96 8.06 5.24
C LYS A 203 -11.69 8.47 4.50
N ALA A 204 -10.88 7.50 4.06
CA ALA A 204 -9.73 7.76 3.20
C ALA A 204 -10.16 8.26 1.81
N ILE A 205 -11.22 7.70 1.21
CA ILE A 205 -11.80 8.18 -0.06
C ILE A 205 -12.33 9.60 0.10
N GLU A 206 -13.09 9.89 1.17
CA GLU A 206 -13.61 11.24 1.47
C GLU A 206 -12.51 12.29 1.56
N LYS A 207 -11.34 11.93 2.11
CA LYS A 207 -10.21 12.84 2.28
C LYS A 207 -9.46 13.11 0.97
N SER A 208 -9.37 12.12 0.10
CA SER A 208 -8.50 12.16 -1.09
C SER A 208 -9.22 12.62 -2.36
N CYS A 209 -10.56 12.56 -2.42
CA CYS A 209 -11.32 12.85 -3.63
C CYS A 209 -11.84 14.29 -3.69
N GLN A 210 -11.95 14.84 -4.90
CA GLN A 210 -12.70 16.07 -5.13
C GLN A 210 -14.21 15.81 -4.93
N ARG A 211 -14.95 16.86 -4.54
CA ARG A 211 -16.39 16.74 -4.19
C ARG A 211 -17.25 16.18 -5.32
N GLU A 212 -16.90 16.47 -6.56
CA GLU A 212 -17.66 16.09 -7.77
C GLU A 212 -17.63 14.57 -8.02
N GLU A 213 -16.50 13.92 -7.74
CA GLU A 213 -16.31 12.47 -7.96
C GLU A 213 -16.67 11.63 -6.72
N LEU A 214 -16.78 12.27 -5.54
CA LEU A 214 -16.99 11.59 -4.27
C LEU A 214 -18.25 10.71 -4.26
N ALA A 215 -19.34 11.18 -4.87
CA ALA A 215 -20.59 10.41 -4.95
C ALA A 215 -20.41 9.10 -5.74
N ASN A 216 -19.63 9.15 -6.82
CA ASN A 216 -19.33 7.98 -7.64
C ASN A 216 -18.49 6.95 -6.86
N PHE A 217 -17.40 7.39 -6.22
CA PHE A 217 -16.55 6.47 -5.45
C PHE A 217 -17.25 5.89 -4.22
N LYS A 218 -18.12 6.65 -3.53
CA LYS A 218 -18.99 6.09 -2.49
C LYS A 218 -19.95 5.04 -3.03
N ALA A 219 -20.52 5.25 -4.22
CA ALA A 219 -21.38 4.26 -4.86
C ALA A 219 -20.60 2.98 -5.25
N ILE A 220 -19.36 3.12 -5.74
CA ILE A 220 -18.46 2.00 -6.02
C ILE A 220 -18.15 1.24 -4.72
N LEU A 221 -17.74 1.94 -3.66
CA LEU A 221 -17.44 1.31 -2.37
C LEU A 221 -18.65 0.55 -1.82
N LYS A 222 -19.84 1.14 -1.88
CA LYS A 222 -21.08 0.47 -1.43
C LYS A 222 -21.37 -0.81 -2.24
N LYS A 223 -21.15 -0.78 -3.56
CA LYS A 223 -21.29 -1.98 -4.41
C LYS A 223 -20.27 -3.06 -4.05
N LEU A 224 -19.00 -2.68 -3.83
CA LEU A 224 -17.93 -3.58 -3.43
C LEU A 224 -18.20 -4.21 -2.07
N HIS A 225 -18.58 -3.40 -1.08
CA HIS A 225 -18.92 -3.86 0.27
C HIS A 225 -20.10 -4.85 0.25
N SER A 226 -21.20 -4.51 -0.44
CA SER A 226 -22.34 -5.41 -0.58
C SER A 226 -21.97 -6.72 -1.28
N ALA A 227 -21.19 -6.65 -2.37
CA ALA A 227 -20.74 -7.83 -3.10
C ALA A 227 -19.76 -8.68 -2.27
N TYR A 228 -18.92 -8.07 -1.43
CA TYR A 228 -18.04 -8.76 -0.49
C TYR A 228 -18.86 -9.57 0.51
N ASN A 229 -19.87 -8.95 1.15
CA ASN A 229 -20.66 -9.63 2.18
C ASN A 229 -21.61 -10.69 1.63
N THR A 230 -22.02 -10.59 0.36
CA THR A 230 -22.97 -11.51 -0.27
C THR A 230 -22.34 -12.55 -1.20
N ASP A 231 -21.01 -12.66 -1.22
CA ASP A 231 -20.26 -13.58 -2.10
C ASP A 231 -20.50 -13.37 -3.60
N LYS A 232 -20.73 -12.12 -4.01
CA LYS A 232 -21.07 -11.74 -5.39
C LYS A 232 -20.01 -10.90 -6.09
N LEU A 233 -18.78 -10.84 -5.56
CA LEU A 233 -17.67 -10.09 -6.17
C LEU A 233 -17.41 -10.52 -7.63
N GLU A 234 -17.59 -11.79 -7.96
CA GLU A 234 -17.39 -12.29 -9.33
C GLU A 234 -18.30 -11.63 -10.37
N SER A 235 -19.55 -11.34 -9.96
CA SER A 235 -20.52 -10.71 -10.86
C SER A 235 -20.13 -9.31 -11.32
N LEU A 236 -19.23 -8.65 -10.58
CA LEU A 236 -18.73 -7.31 -10.88
C LEU A 236 -17.64 -7.31 -11.96
N TYR A 237 -17.09 -8.48 -12.31
CA TYR A 237 -16.05 -8.61 -13.34
C TYR A 237 -16.29 -9.72 -14.37
N ALA A 238 -17.29 -10.59 -14.18
CA ALA A 238 -17.60 -11.67 -15.12
C ALA A 238 -18.32 -11.19 -16.40
N LYS A 239 -18.98 -10.03 -16.39
CA LYS A 239 -19.89 -9.56 -17.47
C LYS A 239 -19.24 -9.23 -18.82
N MET A 240 -17.91 -9.31 -18.96
CA MET A 240 -17.22 -9.05 -20.24
C MET A 240 -16.91 -10.29 -21.10
N LYS A 241 -17.22 -11.52 -20.66
CA LYS A 241 -16.96 -12.72 -21.50
C LYS A 241 -18.03 -13.00 -22.55
N GLU A 242 -19.25 -12.49 -22.43
CA GLU A 242 -20.37 -12.89 -23.31
C GLU A 242 -20.61 -11.99 -24.54
N THR A 243 -19.98 -10.81 -24.65
CA THR A 243 -20.22 -9.90 -25.78
C THR A 243 -19.34 -10.15 -27.02
N ARG A 244 -18.47 -11.16 -27.04
CA ARG A 244 -17.59 -11.45 -28.20
C ARG A 244 -18.00 -12.59 -29.13
N HIS A 245 -19.10 -13.29 -28.87
CA HIS A 245 -19.61 -14.28 -29.82
C HIS A 245 -21.12 -14.14 -30.03
N LYS A 246 -21.49 -13.32 -31.02
CA LYS A 246 -22.58 -13.56 -31.98
C LYS A 246 -22.66 -12.38 -32.97
N LYS A 247 -21.87 -12.44 -34.04
CA LYS A 247 -22.35 -12.01 -35.36
C LYS A 247 -22.54 -13.30 -36.16
N PRO A 248 -23.76 -13.65 -36.58
CA PRO A 248 -23.95 -14.62 -37.64
C PRO A 248 -23.35 -14.04 -38.92
N LEU A 249 -22.48 -14.79 -39.60
CA LEU A 249 -22.17 -14.53 -41.01
C LEU A 249 -23.47 -14.75 -41.79
N ALA A 250 -24.03 -13.67 -42.34
CA ALA A 250 -25.07 -13.73 -43.35
C ALA A 250 -24.48 -13.15 -44.65
N GLY A 251 -24.45 -14.00 -45.68
CA GLY A 251 -23.91 -13.77 -47.02
C GLY A 251 -22.92 -14.88 -47.35
N GLN A 252 -23.12 -15.78 -48.31
CA GLN A 252 -24.03 -15.88 -49.47
C GLN A 252 -24.45 -17.37 -49.64
N PRO A 253 -25.42 -17.74 -50.50
CA PRO A 253 -25.25 -17.82 -51.98
C PRO A 253 -26.49 -17.26 -52.72
N GLU A 254 -26.52 -16.90 -54.01
CA GLU A 254 -25.72 -17.16 -55.22
C GLU A 254 -25.46 -15.85 -55.99
#